data_AF-A0A0F9EPP2-F1
#
_entry.id   AF-A0A0F9EPP2-F1
#
_cell.length_a   1.000
_cell.length_b   1.000
_cell.length_c   1.000
_cell.angle_alpha   90.00
_cell.angle_beta   90.00
_cell.angle_gamma   90.00
#
_symmetry.space_group_name_H-M   'P 1'
#
loop_
_entity.id
_entity.type
_entity.pdbx_description
1 polymer ?
#
loop_
_entity_poly.entity_id
_entity_poly.type
_entity_poly.pdbx_seq_one_letter_code
_entity_poly.pdbx_strand_id
1 'polypeptide(L)'
;LKDDGGIAVSFNGNRYSVERSTIAVSTTNSLGVLPIFQAKDEITHFLTEWEDKFDSFQNNPRNIINGLISKECKEFFIKYNFLPEIVNLTDKSREQLKHITLRQEKMRKIVRGWAGILS
;
A
#
# COMPACT_ATOMS: atom_id res chain seq x y z
N LEU A 1 17.55 -0.86 -9.72
CA LEU A 1 16.12 -0.66 -9.39
C LEU A 1 15.87 -0.54 -7.89
N LYS A 2 16.19 -1.53 -7.04
CA LYS A 2 16.20 -1.30 -5.58
C LYS A 2 17.44 -0.50 -5.10
N ASP A 3 18.52 -0.51 -5.88
CA ASP A 3 19.81 0.06 -5.47
C ASP A 3 20.04 1.53 -5.85
N ASP A 4 19.09 2.20 -6.51
CA ASP A 4 19.29 3.57 -7.05
C ASP A 4 18.72 4.68 -6.15
N GLY A 5 18.29 4.37 -4.93
CA GLY A 5 17.69 5.34 -3.99
C GLY A 5 16.28 5.85 -4.41
N GLY A 6 15.71 5.32 -5.49
CA GLY A 6 14.37 5.64 -5.96
C GLY A 6 13.26 4.88 -5.24
N ILE A 7 12.05 5.47 -5.20
CA ILE A 7 10.84 4.81 -4.70
C ILE A 7 10.11 4.16 -5.88
N ALA A 8 9.93 2.84 -5.82
CA ALA A 8 9.16 2.07 -6.79
C ALA A 8 7.91 1.49 -6.11
N VAL A 9 6.72 1.79 -6.63
CA VAL A 9 5.45 1.40 -6.01
C VAL A 9 4.72 0.36 -6.86
N SER A 10 4.44 -0.81 -6.27
CA SER A 10 3.57 -1.85 -6.85
C SER A 10 2.12 -1.61 -6.42
N PHE A 11 1.26 -1.19 -7.35
CA PHE A 11 -0.17 -0.95 -7.09
C PHE A 11 -1.02 -2.14 -7.57
N ASN A 12 -1.65 -2.88 -6.64
CA ASN A 12 -2.42 -4.10 -6.94
C ASN A 12 -1.69 -5.01 -7.96
N GLY A 13 -0.41 -5.21 -7.71
CA GLY A 13 0.53 -5.84 -8.63
C GLY A 13 0.46 -7.36 -8.68
N ASN A 14 1.44 -7.93 -9.37
CA ASN A 14 1.70 -9.37 -9.43
C ASN A 14 3.12 -9.63 -8.89
N ARG A 15 3.55 -10.90 -8.88
CA ARG A 15 4.91 -11.26 -8.41
C ARG A 15 6.03 -10.44 -9.05
N TYR A 16 5.93 -10.15 -10.35
CA TYR A 16 6.98 -9.46 -11.09
C TYR A 16 7.11 -7.99 -10.70
N SER A 17 5.99 -7.32 -10.41
CA SER A 17 6.01 -5.93 -9.95
C SER A 17 6.44 -5.83 -8.50
N VAL A 18 5.98 -6.73 -7.62
CA VAL A 18 6.35 -6.74 -6.19
C VAL A 18 7.84 -6.96 -6.01
N GLU A 19 8.44 -7.92 -6.72
CA GLU A 19 9.88 -8.21 -6.62
C GLU A 19 10.78 -7.02 -7.00
N ARG A 20 10.27 -6.11 -7.84
CA ARG A 20 11.02 -4.95 -8.34
C ARG A 20 10.64 -3.62 -7.68
N SER A 21 9.73 -3.65 -6.70
CA SER A 21 9.22 -2.46 -6.02
C SER A 21 9.78 -2.33 -4.61
N THR A 22 9.83 -1.11 -4.09
CA THR A 22 10.17 -0.80 -2.70
C THR A 22 8.93 -0.67 -1.81
N ILE A 23 7.76 -0.37 -2.40
CA ILE A 23 6.49 -0.26 -1.68
C ILE A 23 5.42 -1.08 -2.40
N ALA A 24 4.58 -1.78 -1.65
CA ALA A 24 3.36 -2.40 -2.14
C ALA A 24 2.14 -1.63 -1.64
N VAL A 25 1.22 -1.30 -2.54
CA VAL A 25 -0.10 -0.72 -2.20
C VAL A 25 -1.20 -1.65 -2.70
N SER A 26 -2.04 -2.12 -1.79
CA SER A 26 -3.26 -2.88 -2.09
C SER A 26 -4.49 -2.06 -1.73
N THR A 27 -5.29 -1.67 -2.72
CA THR A 27 -6.48 -0.83 -2.48
C THR A 27 -7.50 -0.95 -3.61
N THR A 28 -8.77 -0.73 -3.32
CA THR A 28 -9.82 -0.63 -4.35
C THR A 28 -9.86 0.75 -5.01
N ASN A 29 -9.19 1.76 -4.44
CA ASN A 29 -9.26 3.15 -4.87
C ASN A 29 -7.86 3.72 -5.09
N SER A 30 -7.66 4.37 -6.25
CA SER A 30 -6.39 4.98 -6.65
C SER A 30 -5.90 6.06 -5.68
N LEU A 31 -6.78 6.73 -4.94
CA LEU A 31 -6.39 7.66 -3.88
C LEU A 31 -5.58 7.00 -2.75
N GLY A 32 -5.56 5.68 -2.66
CA GLY A 32 -4.74 4.94 -1.69
C GLY A 32 -3.23 5.14 -1.84
N VAL A 33 -2.74 5.66 -2.97
CA VAL A 33 -1.31 6.01 -3.12
C VAL A 33 -0.97 7.41 -2.62
N LEU A 34 -1.97 8.26 -2.33
CA LEU A 34 -1.75 9.66 -1.97
C LEU A 34 -0.86 9.86 -0.73
N PRO A 35 -0.97 9.04 0.35
CA PRO A 35 -0.07 9.14 1.50
C PRO A 35 1.42 9.01 1.13
N ILE A 36 1.75 8.16 0.16
CA ILE A 36 3.14 7.94 -0.29
C ILE A 36 3.71 9.21 -0.94
N PHE A 37 2.90 9.90 -1.75
CA PHE A 37 3.34 11.16 -2.38
C PHE A 37 3.54 12.27 -1.36
N GLN A 38 2.65 12.34 -0.35
CA GLN A 38 2.72 13.34 0.70
C GLN A 38 3.89 13.09 1.67
N ALA A 39 4.22 11.82 1.91
CA ALA A 39 5.31 11.42 2.80
C ALA A 39 6.65 11.20 2.06
N LYS A 40 6.80 11.65 0.81
CA LYS A 40 7.97 11.35 -0.03
C LYS A 40 9.31 11.60 0.67
N ASP A 41 9.43 12.71 1.38
CA ASP A 41 10.68 13.13 2.02
C ASP A 41 10.97 12.36 3.32
N GLU A 42 9.94 11.75 3.93
CA GLU A 42 10.03 10.98 5.19
C GLU A 42 9.47 9.56 5.01
N ILE A 43 9.60 9.00 3.81
CA ILE A 43 8.84 7.81 3.42
C ILE A 43 9.11 6.60 4.32
N THR A 44 10.36 6.43 4.77
CA THR A 44 10.75 5.33 5.66
C THR A 44 10.07 5.45 7.02
N HIS A 45 10.01 6.67 7.57
CA HIS A 45 9.33 6.94 8.84
C HIS A 45 7.83 6.66 8.71
N PHE A 46 7.20 7.23 7.68
CA PHE A 46 5.79 6.99 7.38
C PHE A 46 5.46 5.50 7.24
N LEU A 47 6.24 4.75 6.45
CA LEU A 47 5.98 3.31 6.25
C LEU A 47 6.10 2.51 7.54
N THR A 48 7.04 2.87 8.41
CA THR A 48 7.24 2.21 9.70
C THR A 48 6.03 2.44 10.61
N GLU A 49 5.62 3.71 10.78
CA GLU A 49 4.45 4.03 11.60
C GLU A 49 3.15 3.46 11.01
N TRP A 50 3.01 3.48 9.69
CA TRP A 50 1.85 2.92 9.00
C TRP A 50 1.70 1.43 9.29
N GLU A 51 2.76 0.64 9.10
CA GLU A 51 2.75 -0.81 9.35
C GLU A 51 2.49 -1.13 10.83
N ASP A 52 3.20 -0.45 11.75
CA ASP A 52 3.10 -0.68 13.20
C ASP A 52 1.69 -0.40 13.75
N LYS A 53 0.99 0.56 13.13
CA LYS A 53 -0.35 0.97 13.57
C LYS A 53 -1.46 0.38 12.72
N PHE A 54 -1.16 -0.25 11.59
CA PHE A 54 -2.17 -0.68 10.62
C PHE A 54 -3.27 -1.52 11.26
N ASP A 55 -2.90 -2.48 12.12
CA ASP A 55 -3.86 -3.37 12.76
C ASP A 55 -4.91 -2.62 13.61
N SER A 56 -4.56 -1.46 14.16
CA SER A 56 -5.47 -0.64 14.98
C SER A 56 -6.59 0.04 14.18
N PHE A 57 -6.39 0.21 12.86
CA PHE A 57 -7.34 0.93 12.00
C PHE A 57 -7.72 0.19 10.72
N GLN A 58 -7.18 -1.01 10.46
CA GLN A 58 -7.40 -1.78 9.22
C GLN A 58 -8.88 -1.98 8.85
N ASN A 59 -9.77 -1.99 9.86
CA ASN A 59 -11.20 -2.22 9.68
C ASN A 59 -12.03 -0.93 9.56
N ASN A 60 -11.48 0.24 9.86
CA ASN A 60 -12.22 1.50 9.83
C ASN A 60 -11.28 2.71 9.62
N PRO A 61 -11.37 3.43 8.49
CA PRO A 61 -10.52 4.59 8.21
C PRO A 61 -10.70 5.75 9.20
N ARG A 62 -11.78 5.77 9.98
CA ARG A 62 -11.95 6.76 11.08
C ARG A 62 -10.94 6.57 12.20
N ASN A 63 -10.42 5.36 12.38
CA ASN A 63 -9.49 5.00 13.44
C ASN A 63 -8.04 5.37 13.11
N ILE A 64 -7.75 5.86 11.91
CA ILE A 64 -6.40 6.31 11.54
C ILE A 64 -5.95 7.39 12.53
N ILE A 65 -4.77 7.22 13.11
CA ILE A 65 -4.23 8.16 14.10
C ILE A 65 -4.03 9.53 13.44
N ASN A 66 -4.40 10.60 14.14
CA ASN A 66 -4.21 11.95 13.62
C ASN A 66 -2.71 12.25 13.45
N GLY A 67 -2.34 12.86 12.32
CA GLY A 67 -0.95 13.16 11.99
C GLY A 67 -0.24 12.06 11.20
N LEU A 68 -0.74 10.81 11.20
CA LEU A 68 -0.14 9.71 10.42
C LEU A 68 -0.26 9.93 8.90
N ILE A 69 -1.34 10.60 8.48
CA ILE A 69 -1.57 11.07 7.11
C ILE A 69 -2.18 12.46 7.18
N SER A 70 -2.15 13.19 6.06
CA SER A 70 -2.85 14.47 5.95
C SER A 70 -4.34 14.33 6.25
N LYS A 71 -4.93 15.42 6.73
CA LYS A 71 -6.37 15.47 7.02
C LYS A 71 -7.19 15.18 5.75
N GLU A 72 -6.76 15.72 4.62
CA GLU A 72 -7.37 15.54 3.31
C GLU A 72 -7.36 14.06 2.89
N CYS A 73 -6.24 13.36 3.05
CA CYS A 73 -6.16 11.91 2.80
C CYS A 73 -7.16 11.14 3.67
N LYS A 74 -7.16 11.41 4.97
CA LYS A 74 -8.07 10.74 5.92
C LYS A 74 -9.53 10.99 5.56
N GLU A 75 -9.88 12.22 5.18
CA GLU A 75 -11.22 12.57 4.73
C GLU A 75 -11.63 11.82 3.45
N PHE A 76 -10.73 11.66 2.47
CA PHE A 76 -11.02 10.84 1.28
C PHE A 76 -11.26 9.38 1.64
N PHE A 77 -10.45 8.82 2.54
CA PHE A 77 -10.58 7.41 2.95
C PHE A 77 -11.91 7.16 3.65
N ILE A 78 -12.32 8.09 4.53
CA ILE A 78 -13.63 8.05 5.20
C ILE A 78 -14.77 8.24 4.19
N LYS A 79 -14.67 9.25 3.32
CA LYS A 79 -15.73 9.60 2.35
C LYS A 79 -16.05 8.46 1.40
N TYR A 80 -15.02 7.77 0.91
CA TYR A 80 -15.17 6.65 -0.03
C TYR A 80 -15.15 5.28 0.64
N ASN A 81 -15.08 5.24 1.99
CA ASN A 81 -15.07 4.04 2.80
C ASN A 81 -14.07 2.97 2.31
N PHE A 82 -12.81 3.38 2.13
CA PHE A 82 -11.71 2.48 1.78
C PHE A 82 -10.49 2.76 2.64
N LEU A 83 -9.62 1.76 2.74
CA LEU A 83 -8.33 1.89 3.40
C LEU A 83 -7.29 1.12 2.57
N PRO A 84 -6.21 1.77 2.10
CA PRO A 84 -5.14 1.07 1.42
C PRO A 84 -4.32 0.25 2.43
N GLU A 85 -3.90 -0.95 2.03
CA GLU A 85 -2.77 -1.62 2.67
C GLU A 85 -1.49 -1.08 2.02
N ILE A 86 -0.58 -0.50 2.81
CA ILE A 86 0.69 0.05 2.35
C ILE A 86 1.80 -0.68 3.08
N VAL A 87 2.73 -1.30 2.34
CA VAL A 87 3.75 -2.20 2.89
C VAL A 87 5.12 -1.84 2.33
N ASN A 88 6.11 -1.70 3.20
CA ASN A 88 7.51 -1.58 2.83
C ASN A 88 8.05 -2.94 2.35
N LEU A 89 8.75 -2.99 1.21
CA LEU A 89 9.28 -4.22 0.61
C LEU A 89 10.80 -4.35 0.72
N THR A 90 11.50 -3.41 1.37
CA THR A 90 12.98 -3.42 1.46
C THR A 90 13.49 -4.63 2.26
N ASP A 91 12.86 -4.92 3.41
CA ASP A 91 13.39 -5.88 4.39
C ASP A 91 12.46 -7.08 4.62
N LYS A 92 11.64 -7.42 3.63
CA LYS A 92 10.70 -8.56 3.72
C LYS A 92 11.35 -9.85 3.24
N SER A 93 11.13 -10.93 3.99
CA SER A 93 11.54 -12.29 3.61
C SER A 93 10.80 -12.78 2.35
N ARG A 94 11.31 -13.82 1.70
CA ARG A 94 10.63 -14.42 0.53
C ARG A 94 9.21 -14.89 0.86
N GLU A 95 8.99 -15.42 2.06
CA GLU A 95 7.68 -15.86 2.51
C GLU A 95 6.73 -14.66 2.69
N GLN A 96 7.19 -13.60 3.35
CA GLN A 96 6.43 -12.36 3.49
C GLN A 96 6.08 -11.75 2.13
N LEU A 97 7.03 -11.69 1.19
CA LEU A 97 6.80 -11.22 -0.18
C LEU A 97 5.74 -12.05 -0.90
N LYS A 98 5.73 -13.38 -0.70
CA LYS A 98 4.70 -14.26 -1.26
C LYS A 98 3.32 -13.93 -0.70
N HIS A 99 3.19 -13.73 0.61
CA HIS A 99 1.93 -13.34 1.23
C HIS A 99 1.44 -11.97 0.75
N ILE A 100 2.33 -10.98 0.67
CA ILE A 100 2.01 -9.64 0.13
C ILE A 100 1.55 -9.74 -1.31
N THR A 101 2.25 -10.53 -2.14
CA THR A 101 1.87 -10.76 -3.54
C THR A 101 0.47 -11.36 -3.66
N LEU A 102 0.14 -12.37 -2.84
CA LEU A 102 -1.19 -12.97 -2.82
C LEU A 102 -2.29 -11.95 -2.45
N ARG A 103 -2.01 -11.03 -1.51
CA ARG A 103 -2.94 -9.93 -1.17
C ARG A 103 -3.11 -8.96 -2.34
N GLN A 104 -2.02 -8.55 -3.00
CA GLN A 104 -2.07 -7.68 -4.17
C GLN A 104 -2.87 -8.31 -5.33
N GLU A 105 -2.64 -9.59 -5.62
CA GLU A 105 -3.35 -10.33 -6.67
C GLU A 105 -4.84 -10.48 -6.35
N LYS A 106 -5.19 -10.74 -5.08
CA LYS A 106 -6.59 -10.74 -4.63
C LYS A 106 -7.24 -9.38 -4.87
N MET A 107 -6.57 -8.29 -4.51
CA MET A 107 -7.08 -6.95 -4.74
C MET A 107 -7.19 -6.61 -6.23
N ARG A 108 -6.21 -7.01 -7.05
CA ARG A 108 -6.23 -6.88 -8.51
C ARG A 108 -7.48 -7.54 -9.11
N LYS A 109 -7.85 -8.74 -8.64
CA LYS A 109 -9.07 -9.44 -9.08
C LYS A 109 -10.34 -8.70 -8.67
N ILE A 110 -10.38 -8.11 -7.47
CA ILE A 110 -11.51 -7.30 -7.00
C ILE A 110 -11.70 -6.08 -7.90
N VAL A 111 -10.61 -5.36 -8.22
CA VAL A 111 -10.68 -4.11 -9.00
C VAL A 111 -10.89 -4.36 -10.50
N ARG A 112 -10.29 -5.42 -11.06
CA ARG A 112 -10.23 -5.64 -12.53
C ARG A 112 -11.11 -6.79 -13.03
N GLY A 113 -11.77 -7.55 -12.15
CA GLY A 113 -12.53 -8.74 -12.54
C GLY A 113 -11.68 -9.74 -13.33
N TRP A 114 -12.20 -10.23 -14.46
CA TRP A 114 -11.54 -11.20 -15.34
C TRP A 114 -10.18 -10.72 -15.90
N ALA A 115 -10.05 -9.42 -16.21
CA ALA A 115 -8.78 -8.85 -16.68
C ALA A 115 -7.69 -8.85 -15.60
N GLY A 116 -8.04 -9.08 -14.33
CA GLY A 116 -7.09 -9.24 -13.23
C GLY A 116 -6.32 -10.56 -13.24
N ILE A 117 -6.76 -11.56 -14.03
CA ILE A 117 -6.15 -12.89 -14.14
C ILE A 117 -5.05 -12.94 -15.21
N LEU A 118 -5.11 -12.05 -16.20
CA LEU A 118 -4.11 -11.96 -17.27
C LEU A 118 -2.80 -11.41 -16.71
N SER A 119 -1.71 -12.09 -17.04
CA SER A 119 -0.33 -11.92 -16.54
C SER A 119 0.11 -10.45 -16.48
#